data_AF-A0A2N2SKB9-F1
#
_entry.id   AF-A0A2N2SKB9-F1
#
_cell.length_a   1.000
_cell.length_b   1.000
_cell.length_c   1.000
_cell.angle_alpha   90.00
_cell.angle_beta   90.00
_cell.angle_gamma   90.00
#
_symmetry.space_group_name_H-M   'P 1'
#
loop_
_entity.id
_entity.type
_entity.pdbx_description
1 polymer ?
#
loop_
_entity_poly.entity_id
_entity_poly.type
_entity_poly.pdbx_seq_one_letter_code
_entity_poly.pdbx_strand_id
1 'polypeptide(L)' 'DAARIVGITKAGHLSVGARADVCIFDPAAQVRISRDALRSQGKNTAFLGLELPGQVRYTLVEGQLMFAIDHA' A
#
# COMPACT_ATOMS: atom_id res chain seq x y z
N ASP A 1 15.83 3.21 1.58
CA ASP A 1 16.59 3.88 2.66
C ASP A 1 16.08 3.71 4.08
N ALA A 2 14.78 3.86 4.37
CA ALA A 2 14.27 3.85 5.74
C ALA A 2 14.75 2.64 6.58
N ALA A 3 14.59 1.41 6.08
CA ALA A 3 15.01 0.19 6.78
C ALA A 3 16.51 0.18 7.11
N ARG A 4 17.36 0.69 6.21
CA ARG A 4 18.80 0.86 6.44
C ARG A 4 19.08 1.86 7.56
N ILE A 5 18.38 2.99 7.60
CA ILE A 5 18.55 4.04 8.62
C ILE A 5 18.23 3.51 10.03
N VAL A 6 17.18 2.69 10.17
CA VAL A 6 16.75 2.13 11.47
C VAL A 6 17.33 0.75 11.78
N GLY A 7 18.25 0.23 10.95
CA GLY A 7 18.95 -1.03 11.20
C GLY A 7 18.14 -2.31 10.98
N ILE A 8 17.01 -2.25 10.25
CA ILE A 8 16.22 -3.44 9.92
C ILE A 8 16.78 -4.07 8.64
N THR A 9 17.45 -5.21 8.77
CA THR A 9 18.20 -5.84 7.66
C THR A 9 17.35 -6.72 6.75
N LYS A 10 16.22 -7.24 7.23
CA LYS A 10 15.34 -8.14 6.48
C LYS A 10 14.13 -7.46 5.81
N ALA A 11 14.04 -6.13 5.81
CA ALA A 11 12.89 -5.39 5.26
C ALA A 11 13.34 -4.29 4.28
N GLY A 12 12.39 -3.77 3.50
CA GLY A 12 12.62 -2.64 2.58
C GLY A 12 13.38 -3.01 1.30
N HIS A 13 13.48 -4.30 0.97
CA HIS A 13 14.07 -4.83 -0.26
C HIS A 13 13.41 -6.15 -0.65
N LEU A 14 13.52 -6.51 -1.94
CA LEU A 14 13.05 -7.79 -2.47
C LEU A 14 14.27 -8.66 -2.82
N SER A 15 14.57 -9.63 -1.97
CA SER A 15 15.62 -10.63 -2.21
C SER A 15 15.31 -11.91 -1.44
N VAL A 16 15.98 -13.00 -1.80
CA VAL A 16 15.81 -14.29 -1.12
C VAL A 16 16.20 -14.15 0.37
N GLY A 17 15.33 -14.60 1.27
CA GLY A 17 15.53 -14.52 2.72
C GLY A 17 15.08 -13.22 3.38
N ALA A 18 14.63 -12.23 2.61
CA ALA A 18 13.96 -11.04 3.13
C ALA A 18 12.54 -11.38 3.63
N ARG A 19 11.95 -10.51 4.47
CA ARG A 19 10.53 -10.59 4.83
C ARG A 19 9.69 -10.42 3.57
N ALA A 20 8.65 -11.23 3.44
CA ALA A 20 7.69 -11.13 2.35
C ALA A 20 6.66 -10.01 2.57
N ASP A 21 7.16 -8.80 2.84
CA ASP A 21 6.39 -7.57 2.94
C ASP A 21 6.31 -6.92 1.55
N VAL A 22 5.18 -7.08 0.87
CA VAL A 22 5.02 -6.73 -0.56
C VAL A 22 3.76 -5.91 -0.77
N CYS A 23 3.88 -4.81 -1.52
CA CYS A 23 2.76 -4.04 -2.04
C CYS A 23 2.70 -4.21 -3.55
N ILE A 24 1.58 -4.71 -4.07
CA ILE A 24 1.31 -4.82 -5.50
C ILE A 24 0.30 -3.73 -5.85
N PHE A 25 0.64 -2.86 -6.78
CA PHE A 25 -0.23 -1.77 -7.23
C PHE A 25 -0.29 -1.70 -8.75
N ASP A 26 -1.43 -1.25 -9.27
CA ASP A 26 -1.61 -0.93 -10.68
C ASP A 26 -1.22 0.54 -10.88
N PRO A 27 -0.13 0.86 -11.61
CA PRO A 27 0.29 2.23 -11.85
C PRO A 27 -0.59 2.98 -12.86
N ALA A 28 -1.36 2.28 -13.70
CA ALA A 28 -2.19 2.89 -14.74
C ALA A 28 -3.58 3.31 -14.22
N ALA A 29 -4.01 2.76 -13.09
CA ALA A 29 -5.27 3.11 -12.46
C ALA A 29 -5.32 4.60 -12.07
N GLN A 30 -6.53 5.19 -12.13
CA GLN A 30 -6.83 6.53 -11.60
C GLN A 30 -7.85 6.38 -10.47
N VAL A 31 -7.54 6.94 -9.31
CA VAL A 31 -8.37 6.78 -8.11
C VAL A 31 -8.84 8.14 -7.61
N ARG A 32 -10.16 8.34 -7.64
CA ARG A 32 -10.79 9.47 -6.96
C ARG A 32 -10.79 9.24 -5.45
N ILE A 33 -10.17 10.15 -4.70
CA ILE A 33 -10.17 10.07 -3.24
C ILE A 33 -11.50 10.63 -2.71
N SER A 34 -12.33 9.75 -2.16
CA SER A 34 -13.60 10.10 -1.50
C SER A 34 -13.56 9.74 -0.01
N ARG A 35 -14.47 10.31 0.78
CA ARG A 35 -14.58 9.97 2.20
C ARG A 35 -14.92 8.48 2.39
N ASP A 36 -15.80 7.94 1.57
CA ASP A 36 -16.25 6.55 1.67
C ASP A 36 -15.14 5.54 1.39
N ALA A 37 -14.21 5.89 0.49
CA ALA A 37 -13.07 5.05 0.15
C ALA A 37 -11.98 5.01 1.24
N LEU A 38 -11.93 5.98 2.15
CA LEU A 38 -10.92 6.03 3.20
C LEU A 38 -11.14 4.95 4.26
N ARG A 39 -10.11 4.19 4.59
CA ARG A 39 -10.19 3.15 5.64
C ARG A 39 -10.14 3.74 7.06
N SER A 40 -9.47 4.87 7.25
CA SER A 40 -9.40 5.55 8.55
C SER A 40 -10.78 6.01 9.04
N GLN A 41 -11.04 5.86 10.34
CA GLN A 41 -12.30 6.28 10.98
C GLN A 41 -12.53 7.81 10.92
N GLY A 42 -11.46 8.61 10.88
CA GLY A 42 -11.59 10.08 10.81
C GLY A 42 -12.07 10.59 9.44
N LYS A 43 -11.98 9.77 8.39
CA LYS A 43 -12.45 10.08 7.02
C LYS A 43 -11.98 11.46 6.51
N ASN A 44 -10.75 11.86 6.86
CA ASN A 44 -10.18 13.17 6.53
C ASN A 44 -8.77 13.03 5.93
N THR A 45 -8.51 13.75 4.84
CA THR A 45 -7.20 13.86 4.19
C THR A 45 -7.18 15.10 3.30
N ALA A 46 -6.00 15.69 3.09
CA ALA A 46 -5.81 16.82 2.17
C ALA A 46 -6.09 16.44 0.70
N PHE A 47 -6.17 15.14 0.38
CA PHE A 47 -6.38 14.66 -0.98
C PHE A 47 -7.86 14.47 -1.36
N LEU A 48 -8.81 14.79 -0.48
CA LEU A 48 -10.24 14.61 -0.76
C LEU A 48 -10.67 15.35 -2.04
N GLY A 49 -11.36 14.64 -2.93
CA GLY A 49 -11.80 15.18 -4.21
C GLY A 49 -10.69 15.31 -5.26
N LEU A 50 -9.50 14.78 -5.02
CA LEU A 50 -8.46 14.66 -6.05
C LEU A 50 -8.55 13.30 -6.74
N GLU A 51 -8.15 13.25 -8.01
CA GLU A 51 -7.80 12.00 -8.70
C GLU A 51 -6.30 11.81 -8.63
N LEU A 52 -5.87 10.65 -8.15
CA LEU A 52 -4.47 10.29 -8.01
C LEU A 52 -4.14 9.07 -8.88
N PRO A 53 -2.94 9.04 -9.48
CA PRO A 53 -2.50 7.88 -10.23
C PRO A 53 -2.11 6.74 -9.28
N GLY A 54 -2.33 5.52 -9.74
CA GLY A 54 -1.97 4.32 -9.03
C GLY A 54 -3.04 3.82 -8.06
N GLN A 55 -3.20 2.50 -7.97
CA GLN A 55 -4.06 1.87 -6.98
C GLN A 55 -3.41 0.62 -6.40
N VAL A 56 -3.28 0.57 -5.07
CA VAL A 56 -2.86 -0.67 -4.38
C VAL A 56 -3.91 -1.75 -4.64
N ARG A 57 -3.46 -2.89 -5.18
CA ARG A 57 -4.29 -4.07 -5.43
C ARG A 57 -4.17 -5.09 -4.30
N TYR A 58 -2.94 -5.28 -3.79
CA TYR A 58 -2.66 -6.24 -2.73
C TYR A 58 -1.57 -5.74 -1.78
N THR A 59 -1.70 -6.07 -0.50
CA THR A 59 -0.64 -5.91 0.50
C THR A 59 -0.44 -7.24 1.21
N LEU A 60 0.80 -7.74 1.19
CA LEU A 60 1.24 -8.90 1.93
C LEU A 60 2.17 -8.44 3.06
N VAL A 61 1.97 -8.99 4.26
CA VAL A 61 2.85 -8.78 5.41
C VAL A 61 3.35 -10.15 5.85
N GLU A 62 4.66 -10.34 5.84
CA GLU A 62 5.30 -11.65 6.06
C GLU A 62 4.69 -12.78 5.23
N GLY A 63 4.27 -12.47 3.99
CA GLY A 63 3.67 -13.42 3.06
C GLY A 63 2.18 -13.67 3.28
N GLN A 64 1.56 -13.07 4.30
CA GLN A 64 0.12 -13.16 4.53
C GLN A 64 -0.62 -12.03 3.85
N LEU A 65 -1.70 -12.34 3.14
CA LEU A 65 -2.55 -11.35 2.48
C LEU A 65 -3.32 -10.52 3.51
N MET A 66 -2.91 -9.27 3.70
CA MET A 66 -3.52 -8.34 4.66
C MET A 66 -4.53 -7.39 4.00
N PHE A 67 -4.35 -7.13 2.71
CA PHE A 67 -5.26 -6.31 1.93
C PHE A 67 -5.36 -6.86 0.53
N ALA A 68 -6.59 -6.94 0.03
CA ALA A 68 -6.88 -7.05 -1.38
C ALA A 68 -7.97 -6.02 -1.66
N ILE A 69 -7.85 -5.27 -2.76
CA ILE A 69 -9.01 -4.54 -3.26
C ILE A 69 -9.97 -5.57 -3.85
N ASP A 70 -11.22 -5.56 -3.41
CA ASP A 70 -12.23 -6.50 -3.91
C ASP A 70 -12.29 -6.41 -5.44
N HIS A 71 -12.25 -7.56 -6.10
CA HIS A 71 -12.67 -7.64 -7.50
C HIS A 71 -14.19 -7.62 -7.47
N ALA A 72 -14.80 -6.50 -7.86
CA ALA A 72 -16.16 -6.53 -8.39
C ALA A 72 -16.11 -7.17 -9.78
#